data_AF-A0A7C8Z4J5-F1
#
_entry.id   AF-A0A7C8Z4J5-F1
#
_cell.length_a   1.000
_cell.length_b   1.000
_cell.length_c   1.000
_cell.angle_alpha   90.00
_cell.angle_beta   90.00
_cell.angle_gamma   90.00
#
_symmetry.space_group_name_H-M   'P 1'
#
loop_
_entity.id
_entity.type
_entity.pdbx_description
1 polymer ?
#
loop_
_entity_poly.entity_id
_entity_poly.type
_entity_poly.pdbx_seq_one_letter_code
_entity_poly.pdbx_strand_id
1 'polypeptide(L)'
;DLYSISQGNQDIAAYFTEIKRLWDEHDSMIAVPTCACGTECATYKYDQKMREKEQLIQLLVGLNDVYKGVRGNILMSRPLPNVSEAYYMLLQEEHQREMSSEVHLVPQSAALYNTVSSNQDSLGLMSKNAGYNTFSGKNSYNSNLNDHNSGTYP
;
A
#
# COMPACT_ATOMS: atom_id res chain seq x y z
N ASP A 1 -4.44 27.52 19.04
CA ASP A 1 -3.22 27.14 18.31
C ASP A 1 -3.50 25.95 17.40
N LEU A 2 -3.58 26.15 16.07
CA LEU A 2 -3.81 25.05 15.12
C LEU A 2 -2.73 23.95 15.19
N TYR A 3 -1.54 24.30 15.67
CA TYR A 3 -0.37 23.41 15.73
C TYR A 3 -0.33 22.51 16.97
N SER A 4 -1.28 22.61 17.90
CA SER A 4 -1.26 21.85 19.16
C SER A 4 -2.15 20.61 19.14
N ILE A 5 -2.83 20.30 18.04
CA ILE A 5 -3.70 19.13 17.98
C ILE A 5 -2.89 17.86 17.75
N SER A 6 -3.19 16.83 18.54
CA SER A 6 -2.60 15.50 18.44
C SER A 6 -3.70 14.46 18.59
N GLN A 7 -3.56 13.31 17.92
CA GLN A 7 -4.51 12.21 17.94
C GLN A 7 -4.86 11.75 19.37
N GLY A 8 -3.87 11.68 20.26
CA GLY A 8 -4.09 11.23 21.64
C GLY A 8 -4.66 9.81 21.67
N ASN A 9 -5.83 9.62 22.28
CA ASN A 9 -6.50 8.32 22.37
C ASN A 9 -7.62 8.14 21.34
N GLN A 10 -7.74 9.04 20.36
CA GLN A 10 -8.77 8.99 19.33
C GLN A 10 -8.40 8.00 18.21
N ASP A 11 -9.40 7.40 17.60
CA ASP A 11 -9.23 6.74 16.30
C ASP A 11 -8.93 7.77 15.20
N ILE A 12 -8.52 7.29 14.02
CA ILE A 12 -8.13 8.15 12.90
C ILE A 12 -9.31 9.01 12.42
N ALA A 13 -10.54 8.49 12.43
CA ALA A 13 -11.72 9.20 11.94
C ALA A 13 -12.09 10.39 12.85
N ALA A 14 -12.07 10.19 14.16
CA ALA A 14 -12.35 11.21 15.16
C ALA A 14 -11.26 12.29 15.17
N TYR A 15 -9.99 11.90 15.11
CA TYR A 15 -8.88 12.84 14.99
C TYR A 15 -8.97 13.68 13.70
N PHE A 16 -9.24 13.05 12.56
CA PHE A 16 -9.41 13.76 11.28
C PHE A 16 -10.57 14.76 11.32
N THR A 17 -11.67 14.40 11.98
CA THR A 17 -12.82 15.29 12.13
C THR A 17 -12.48 16.54 12.93
N GLU A 18 -11.75 16.40 14.04
CA GLU A 18 -11.39 17.54 14.88
C GLU A 18 -10.36 18.46 14.21
N ILE A 19 -9.33 17.91 13.57
CA ILE A 19 -8.35 18.74 12.86
C ILE A 19 -8.98 19.45 11.66
N LYS A 20 -9.91 18.79 10.95
CA LYS A 20 -10.66 19.41 9.86
C LYS A 20 -11.53 20.57 10.36
N ARG A 21 -12.20 20.40 11.50
CA ARG A 21 -12.98 21.48 12.13
C ARG A 21 -12.11 22.71 12.40
N LEU A 22 -10.88 22.51 12.88
CA LEU A 22 -9.93 23.62 13.12
C LEU A 22 -9.48 24.30 11.82
N TRP A 23 -9.25 23.54 10.74
CA TRP A 23 -8.97 24.11 9.42
C TRP A 23 -10.14 24.92 8.88
N ASP A 24 -11.37 24.40 8.98
CA ASP A 24 -12.57 25.09 8.52
C ASP A 24 -12.79 26.39 9.32
N GLU A 25 -12.55 26.37 10.64
CA GLU A 25 -12.61 27.55 11.51
C GLU A 25 -11.53 28.58 11.12
N HIS A 26 -10.30 28.13 10.88
CA HIS A 26 -9.19 28.98 10.45
C HIS A 26 -9.47 29.63 9.09
N ASP A 27 -9.92 28.85 8.12
CA ASP A 27 -10.24 29.32 6.77
C ASP A 27 -11.43 30.29 6.78
N SER A 28 -12.34 30.18 7.75
CA SER A 28 -13.43 31.14 7.94
C SER A 28 -12.97 32.53 8.44
N MET A 29 -11.82 32.59 9.14
CA MET A 29 -11.27 33.83 9.68
C MET A 29 -10.31 34.51 8.71
N ILE A 30 -9.66 33.75 7.83
CA ILE A 30 -8.73 34.30 6.84
C ILE A 30 -9.52 34.79 5.62
N ALA A 31 -9.48 36.10 5.38
CA ALA A 31 -9.94 36.65 4.12
C ALA A 31 -9.03 36.14 2.99
N VAL A 32 -9.56 35.23 2.16
CA VAL A 32 -8.83 34.72 0.99
C VAL A 32 -8.53 35.90 0.06
N PRO A 33 -7.26 36.14 -0.29
CA PRO A 33 -6.91 37.26 -1.16
C PRO A 33 -7.58 37.07 -2.53
N THR A 34 -8.55 37.92 -2.81
CA THR A 34 -9.26 37.93 -4.09
C THR A 34 -8.38 38.62 -5.13
N CYS A 35 -7.83 37.84 -6.07
CA CYS A 35 -7.28 38.43 -7.29
C CYS A 35 -8.42 38.94 -8.16
N ALA A 36 -8.24 40.09 -8.81
CA ALA A 36 -9.12 40.53 -9.90
C ALA A 36 -9.24 39.50 -11.04
N CYS A 37 -8.25 38.61 -11.15
CA CYS A 37 -8.18 37.51 -12.09
C CYS A 37 -8.92 36.22 -11.65
N GLY A 38 -9.60 36.24 -10.49
CA GLY A 38 -10.39 35.13 -9.98
C GLY A 38 -9.57 33.92 -9.53
N THR A 39 -10.22 32.75 -9.48
CA THR A 39 -9.65 31.47 -9.03
C THR A 39 -8.64 30.86 -10.01
N GLU A 40 -8.65 31.32 -11.26
CA GLU A 40 -7.73 30.83 -12.30
C GLU A 40 -6.33 31.46 -12.20
N CYS A 41 -6.15 32.43 -11.30
CA CYS A 41 -4.86 33.03 -11.01
C CYS A 41 -3.81 31.97 -10.62
N ALA A 42 -2.61 32.06 -11.22
CA ALA A 42 -1.48 31.23 -10.81
C ALA A 42 -1.15 31.38 -9.31
N THR A 43 -1.25 32.60 -8.77
CA THR A 43 -1.02 32.88 -7.34
C THR A 43 -2.07 32.19 -6.47
N TYR A 44 -3.35 32.24 -6.85
CA TYR A 44 -4.43 31.57 -6.12
C TYR A 44 -4.22 30.04 -6.10
N LYS A 45 -3.90 29.44 -7.26
CA LYS A 45 -3.62 28.00 -7.36
C LYS A 45 -2.40 27.58 -6.55
N TYR A 46 -1.34 28.40 -6.55
CA TYR A 46 -0.15 28.15 -5.75
C TYR A 46 -0.44 28.20 -4.25
N ASP A 47 -1.17 29.22 -3.82
CA ASP A 47 -1.57 29.43 -2.43
C ASP A 47 -2.47 28.29 -1.91
N GLN A 48 -3.46 27.86 -2.72
CA GLN A 48 -4.28 26.68 -2.40
C GLN A 48 -3.45 25.40 -2.29
N LYS A 49 -2.49 25.19 -3.20
CA LYS A 49 -1.58 24.04 -3.14
C LYS A 49 -0.67 24.08 -1.91
N MET A 50 -0.30 25.25 -1.41
CA MET A 50 0.49 25.36 -0.19
C MET A 50 -0.36 25.08 1.05
N ARG A 51 -1.60 25.59 1.11
CA ARG A 51 -2.56 25.23 2.16
C ARG A 51 -2.79 23.73 2.25
N GLU A 52 -3.07 23.06 1.13
CA GLU A 52 -3.28 21.60 1.11
C GLU A 52 -2.06 20.83 1.65
N LYS A 53 -0.85 21.29 1.34
CA LYS A 53 0.39 20.70 1.87
C LYS A 53 0.55 20.95 3.36
N GLU A 54 0.27 22.16 3.83
CA GLU A 54 0.33 22.50 5.25
C GLU A 54 -0.65 21.64 6.05
N GLN A 55 -1.89 21.50 5.58
CA GLN A 55 -2.89 20.62 6.18
C GLN A 55 -2.42 19.17 6.22
N LEU A 56 -1.84 18.65 5.12
CA LEU A 56 -1.28 17.30 5.10
C LEU A 56 -0.18 17.13 6.15
N ILE A 57 0.76 18.07 6.25
CA ILE A 57 1.85 17.98 7.22
C ILE A 57 1.29 18.06 8.65
N GLN A 58 0.35 18.96 8.93
CA GLN A 58 -0.28 19.08 10.24
C GLN A 58 -0.99 17.79 10.64
N LEU A 59 -1.75 17.18 9.72
CA LEU A 59 -2.37 15.87 9.93
C LEU A 59 -1.32 14.85 10.37
N LEU A 60 -0.24 14.70 9.59
CA LEU A 60 0.79 13.69 9.80
C LEU A 60 1.63 13.91 11.07
N VAL A 61 1.85 15.17 11.48
CA VAL A 61 2.62 15.51 12.68
C VAL A 61 1.82 15.20 13.95
N GLY A 62 0.51 15.44 13.96
CA GLY A 62 -0.33 15.15 15.12
C GLY A 62 -0.69 13.66 15.29
N LEU A 63 -0.34 12.79 14.34
CA LEU A 63 -0.56 11.35 14.46
C LEU A 63 0.31 10.69 15.53
N ASN A 64 -0.24 9.65 16.15
CA ASN A 64 0.47 8.81 17.08
C ASN A 64 1.65 8.06 16.43
N ASP A 65 2.65 7.74 17.25
CA ASP A 65 3.87 7.06 16.82
C ASP A 65 3.64 5.67 16.19
N VAL A 66 2.51 5.04 16.50
CA VAL A 66 2.11 3.75 15.93
C VAL A 66 1.89 3.81 14.41
N TYR A 67 1.62 5.01 13.87
CA TYR A 67 1.43 5.29 12.43
C TYR A 67 2.70 5.82 11.74
N LYS A 68 3.89 5.76 12.40
CA LYS A 68 5.17 6.18 11.80
C LYS A 68 5.45 5.55 10.44
N GLY A 69 5.09 4.27 10.27
CA GLY A 69 5.29 3.52 9.02
C GLY A 69 4.48 4.10 7.87
N VAL A 70 3.15 4.19 8.02
CA VAL A 70 2.27 4.77 7.00
C VAL A 70 2.59 6.25 6.74
N ARG A 71 3.01 7.01 7.75
CA ARG A 71 3.50 8.39 7.57
C ARG A 71 4.72 8.44 6.65
N GLY A 72 5.68 7.54 6.83
CA GLY A 72 6.82 7.42 5.92
C GLY A 72 6.39 7.10 4.49
N ASN A 73 5.47 6.14 4.32
CA ASN A 73 4.96 5.73 3.01
C ASN A 73 4.25 6.88 2.29
N ILE A 74 3.42 7.64 2.99
CA ILE A 74 2.74 8.84 2.47
C ILE A 74 3.77 9.86 1.97
N LEU A 75 4.80 10.15 2.76
CA LEU A 75 5.84 11.13 2.39
C LEU A 75 6.72 10.68 1.21
N MET A 76 6.83 9.37 0.99
CA MET A 76 7.59 8.78 -0.11
C MET A 76 6.79 8.63 -1.41
N SER A 77 5.46 8.78 -1.39
CA SER A 77 4.65 8.61 -2.59
C SER A 77 4.93 9.68 -3.65
N ARG A 78 4.79 9.31 -4.91
CA ARG A 78 4.99 10.19 -6.06
C ARG A 78 3.83 10.00 -7.04
N PRO A 79 2.92 10.99 -7.21
CA PRO A 79 2.90 12.29 -6.52
C PRO A 79 2.65 12.17 -5.00
N LEU A 80 3.02 13.22 -4.25
CA LEU A 80 2.66 13.34 -2.83
C LEU A 80 1.13 13.39 -2.74
N PRO A 81 0.49 12.59 -1.88
CA PRO A 81 -0.95 12.47 -1.89
C PRO A 81 -1.58 13.72 -1.27
N ASN A 82 -2.82 14.00 -1.64
CA ASN A 82 -3.57 15.06 -0.97
C ASN A 82 -4.09 14.59 0.41
N VAL A 83 -4.68 15.52 1.17
CA VAL A 83 -5.20 15.26 2.52
C VAL A 83 -6.22 14.10 2.54
N SER A 84 -7.12 14.03 1.56
CA SER A 84 -8.14 12.99 1.48
C SER A 84 -7.53 11.62 1.20
N GLU A 85 -6.59 11.55 0.25
CA GLU A 85 -5.85 10.31 -0.05
C GLU A 85 -5.06 9.82 1.17
N ALA A 86 -4.35 10.72 1.84
CA ALA A 86 -3.63 10.39 3.07
C ALA A 86 -4.58 9.88 4.17
N TYR A 87 -5.75 10.50 4.32
CA TYR A 87 -6.77 10.04 5.26
C TYR A 87 -7.23 8.60 4.98
N TYR A 88 -7.50 8.26 3.71
CA TYR A 88 -7.86 6.87 3.35
C TYR A 88 -6.72 5.88 3.63
N MET A 89 -5.47 6.25 3.36
CA MET A 89 -4.31 5.40 3.69
C MET A 89 -4.21 5.15 5.21
N LEU A 90 -4.51 6.17 6.03
CA LEU A 90 -4.50 6.05 7.49
C LEU A 90 -5.63 5.16 8.01
N LEU A 91 -6.85 5.30 7.48
CA LEU A 91 -7.96 4.42 7.82
C LEU A 91 -7.67 2.96 7.47
N GLN A 92 -7.04 2.73 6.31
CA GLN A 92 -6.66 1.39 5.89
C GLN A 92 -5.62 0.78 6.85
N GLU A 93 -4.63 1.56 7.28
CA GLU A 93 -3.62 1.13 8.26
C GLU A 93 -4.26 0.82 9.63
N GLU A 94 -5.17 1.67 10.11
CA GLU A 94 -5.91 1.44 11.36
C GLU A 94 -6.67 0.12 11.34
N HIS A 95 -7.44 -0.13 10.28
CA HIS A 95 -8.18 -1.37 10.12
C HIS A 95 -7.27 -2.61 10.05
N GLN A 96 -6.15 -2.53 9.32
CA GLN A 96 -5.18 -3.63 9.25
C GLN A 96 -4.57 -3.94 10.62
N ARG A 97 -4.33 -2.91 11.44
CA ARG A 97 -3.80 -3.07 12.80
C ARG A 97 -4.78 -3.78 13.71
N GLU A 98 -6.07 -3.42 13.65
CA GLU A 98 -7.14 -4.11 14.39
C GLU A 98 -7.15 -5.61 14.05
N MET A 99 -7.17 -5.97 12.77
CA MET A 99 -7.14 -7.36 12.32
C MET A 99 -5.87 -8.11 12.77
N SER A 100 -4.70 -7.48 12.68
CA SER A 100 -3.44 -8.10 13.07
C SER A 100 -3.33 -8.35 14.59
N SER A 101 -4.02 -7.53 15.40
CA SER A 101 -4.05 -7.68 16.85
C SER A 101 -4.87 -8.89 17.30
N GLU A 102 -5.88 -9.28 16.52
CA GLU A 102 -6.72 -10.46 16.79
C GLU A 102 -5.99 -11.80 16.49
N VAL A 103 -5.04 -11.79 15.55
CA VAL A 103 -4.29 -12.99 15.14
C VAL A 103 -3.30 -13.48 16.22
N HIS A 104 -2.92 -12.63 17.19
CA HIS A 104 -1.94 -13.00 18.22
C HIS A 104 -2.48 -13.92 19.34
N LEU A 105 -3.75 -14.32 19.29
CA LEU A 105 -4.36 -15.30 20.22
C LEU A 105 -4.41 -16.73 19.67
N VAL A 106 -3.93 -16.99 18.45
CA VAL A 106 -3.90 -18.33 17.86
C VAL A 106 -2.45 -18.77 17.67
N PRO A 107 -1.95 -19.82 18.37
CA PRO A 107 -0.64 -20.37 18.08
C PRO A 107 -0.62 -20.88 16.64
N GLN A 108 0.13 -20.22 15.77
CA GLN A 108 0.21 -20.57 14.36
C GLN A 108 1.11 -21.80 14.16
N SER A 109 0.57 -22.99 14.39
CA SER A 109 1.08 -24.23 13.82
C SER A 109 0.28 -24.57 12.57
N ALA A 110 0.54 -23.85 11.48
CA ALA A 110 0.05 -24.19 10.15
C ALA A 110 1.22 -24.69 9.30
N ALA A 111 1.65 -25.93 9.55
CA ALA A 111 2.50 -26.66 8.62
C ALA A 111 1.63 -27.09 7.43
N LEU A 112 1.94 -26.62 6.22
CA LEU A 112 1.34 -27.12 4.99
C LEU A 112 1.83 -28.54 4.74
N TYR A 113 0.95 -29.53 4.94
CA TYR A 113 1.20 -30.91 4.53
C TYR A 113 0.42 -31.20 3.25
N ASN A 114 1.13 -31.51 2.17
CA ASN A 114 0.50 -32.03 0.96
C ASN A 114 0.19 -33.51 1.18
N THR A 115 -1.09 -33.86 1.36
CA THR A 115 -1.54 -35.26 1.32
C THR A 115 -1.65 -35.72 -0.12
N VAL A 116 -0.71 -36.56 -0.57
CA VAL A 116 -0.96 -37.46 -1.71
C VAL A 116 -1.91 -38.56 -1.21
N SER A 117 -3.16 -38.52 -1.67
CA SER A 117 -4.14 -39.59 -1.45
C SER A 117 -3.65 -40.88 -2.10
N SER A 118 -3.26 -41.84 -1.27
CA SER A 118 -3.05 -43.24 -1.65
C SER A 118 -4.38 -43.99 -1.63
N ASN A 119 -4.87 -44.41 -2.80
CA ASN A 119 -5.82 -45.52 -2.89
C ASN A 119 -5.05 -46.82 -2.68
N GLN A 120 -5.54 -47.65 -1.75
CA GLN A 120 -4.99 -48.94 -1.38
C GLN A 120 -5.16 -49.95 -2.52
N ASP A 121 -4.12 -50.76 -2.77
CA ASP A 121 -4.27 -52.20 -2.99
C ASP A 121 -2.98 -52.92 -2.62
N SER A 122 -3.12 -53.92 -1.76
CA SER A 122 -2.09 -54.74 -1.14
C SER A 122 -1.65 -55.91 -2.03
N LEU A 123 -0.34 -56.15 -2.19
CA LEU A 123 0.24 -57.49 -2.23
C LEU A 123 1.77 -57.39 -2.08
N GLY A 124 2.37 -58.39 -1.42
CA GLY A 124 3.71 -58.31 -0.88
C GLY A 124 4.87 -58.55 -1.84
N LEU A 125 6.05 -58.62 -1.19
CA LEU A 125 7.23 -59.45 -1.46
C LEU A 125 8.52 -58.62 -1.52
N MET A 126 9.47 -59.02 -0.68
CA MET A 126 10.86 -58.57 -0.67
C MET A 126 11.57 -58.95 -1.97
N SER A 127 12.58 -58.16 -2.34
CA SER A 127 13.93 -58.61 -2.75
C SER A 127 14.46 -57.95 -4.04
N LYS A 128 15.63 -57.30 -3.89
CA LYS A 128 16.81 -57.25 -4.76
C LYS A 128 16.56 -57.21 -6.29
N ASN A 129 17.12 -56.21 -6.96
CA ASN A 129 18.49 -56.23 -7.53
C ASN A 129 18.61 -55.29 -8.75
N ALA A 130 19.84 -54.83 -8.96
CA ALA A 130 20.50 -54.32 -10.15
C ALA A 130 19.75 -54.21 -11.49
N GLY A 131 19.99 -53.10 -12.19
CA GLY A 131 19.78 -53.04 -13.64
C GLY A 131 19.86 -51.63 -14.22
N TYR A 132 21.06 -51.06 -14.35
CA TYR A 132 21.27 -49.98 -15.31
C TYR A 132 21.25 -50.58 -16.71
N ASN A 133 20.26 -50.20 -17.52
CA ASN A 133 20.34 -50.37 -18.96
C ASN A 133 19.88 -49.08 -19.66
N THR A 134 20.86 -48.55 -20.38
CA THR A 134 20.78 -47.59 -21.48
C THR A 134 19.89 -48.07 -22.62
N PHE A 135 19.11 -47.18 -23.26
CA PHE A 135 19.13 -47.00 -24.73
C PHE A 135 18.31 -45.78 -25.19
N SER A 136 19.01 -44.89 -25.89
CA SER A 136 18.65 -44.10 -27.08
C SER A 136 17.18 -43.90 -27.49
N GLY A 137 16.82 -42.63 -27.72
CA GLY A 137 15.63 -42.25 -28.49
C GLY A 137 15.60 -40.75 -28.79
N LYS A 138 16.05 -40.36 -29.99
CA LYS A 138 15.93 -39.00 -30.55
C LYS A 138 14.45 -38.67 -30.80
N ASN A 139 13.99 -37.47 -30.47
CA ASN A 139 13.26 -36.68 -31.47
C ASN A 139 13.16 -35.18 -31.15
N SER A 140 13.27 -34.43 -32.23
CA SER A 140 13.34 -32.98 -32.36
C SER A 140 12.02 -32.28 -32.02
N TYR A 141 12.12 -31.09 -31.40
CA TYR A 141 11.07 -30.08 -31.47
C TYR A 141 11.64 -28.79 -32.05
N ASN A 142 10.90 -28.30 -33.05
CA ASN A 142 11.18 -27.19 -33.94
C ASN A 142 11.00 -25.84 -33.22
N SER A 143 11.94 -24.91 -33.37
CA SER A 143 11.82 -23.53 -32.90
C SER A 143 12.01 -22.59 -34.08
N ASN A 144 10.91 -22.17 -34.70
CA ASN A 144 10.91 -21.03 -35.60
C ASN A 144 10.96 -19.74 -34.77
N LEU A 145 12.16 -19.16 -34.61
CA LEU A 145 12.32 -17.74 -34.32
C LEU A 145 12.65 -17.03 -35.64
N ASN A 146 11.66 -16.34 -36.20
CA ASN A 146 11.89 -15.32 -37.22
C ASN A 146 12.11 -13.99 -36.49
N ASP A 147 13.34 -13.72 -36.10
CA ASP A 147 13.83 -12.36 -35.84
C ASP A 147 14.53 -11.90 -37.11
N HIS A 148 14.10 -10.79 -37.72
CA HIS A 148 14.88 -9.83 -38.52
C HIS A 148 13.91 -8.72 -38.97
N ASN A 149 13.83 -7.63 -38.21
CA ASN A 149 13.38 -6.36 -38.77
C ASN A 149 14.28 -5.21 -38.28
N SER A 150 15.27 -4.90 -39.10
CA SER A 150 16.06 -3.68 -39.05
C SER A 150 15.31 -2.57 -39.79
N GLY A 151 14.94 -1.50 -39.07
CA GLY A 151 14.32 -0.32 -39.65
C GLY A 151 14.73 0.95 -38.90
N THR A 152 15.78 1.59 -39.40
CA THR A 152 16.19 2.98 -39.13
C THR A 152 15.20 3.97 -39.74
N TYR A 153 14.85 5.07 -39.07
CA TYR A 153 14.32 6.28 -39.71
C TYR A 153 14.66 7.56 -38.88
N PRO A 154 14.67 8.74 -39.53
CA PRO A 154 15.42 9.96 -39.17
C PRO A 154 14.77 10.85 -38.11
#